data_AF-A0AAE0EAK7-F1
#
_entry.id   AF-A0AAE0EAK7-F1
#
_cell.length_a   1.000
_cell.length_b   1.000
_cell.length_c   1.000
_cell.angle_alpha   90.00
_cell.angle_beta   90.00
_cell.angle_gamma   90.00
#
_symmetry.space_group_name_H-M   'P 1'
#
loop_
_entity.id
_entity.type
_entity.pdbx_description
1 polymer ?
#
loop_
_entity_poly.entity_id
_entity_poly.type
_entity_poly.pdbx_seq_one_letter_code
_entity_poly.pdbx_strand_id
1 'polypeptide(L)'
;MDNECKFYCNKRKQRHASAPTKDGVIYGVFASSNDDNNKRWKVCHFGSEPDFTKPLKLERKIQGGKRRDIGVGDVGGFEKHTKGIGLKRDFGFGKFGGEEECWAGEALEADQSEEQRRGRLIVDLAELDIQKIDKDLRNEKETALSLLKEKEKLEMMAAEQQPQLDSMEKIVDVLGQVETESSFGTITLDSLANYFSDLQRRYGDDYKLYNLFCIACSFALPLFKIAFQGWDPLRNPSHKLDEMSMWKDLSDIWDVSTLYKQLVSEIVLPVVRIFGINTWDVRDPEPMLRFLESWDKLMPPSVLHTILDTIVMPKLSRAVDSCDPRRQTVPIHLWVHPWLLILGQKSESLCHSICIKLSNVLDGRHPSGRFAHTILLPWKTVFSSGNWEQLMCRYIVPKLQVALQELQINPADQKIDEFCWVMSWIFVVPMHLMVDLTERFFFAKWLQVLYHCLSTSPDFEQIHNWYKGWKGLIPQELLANENIWAQLNIGLNMMSQAVDGLEVVMMEQRPLEAHQRKVAAAGEARKEGAAKSTLKEVIEAYAQQNELLFKPKPGRMHNGQQINGFDNISIYVDSLNQMVYAKKEEGWIPVTLDILLKMHNNSLARGY
;
A
#
# COMPACT_ATOMS: atom_id res chain seq x y z
N MET A 1 38.88 5.71 -26.12
CA MET A 1 38.69 4.26 -26.01
C MET A 1 38.40 3.91 -24.55
N ASP A 2 37.18 3.82 -24.05
CA ASP A 2 35.87 4.33 -24.45
C ASP A 2 35.04 4.39 -23.15
N ASN A 3 34.26 5.46 -23.03
CA ASN A 3 33.01 5.65 -22.30
C ASN A 3 32.50 4.52 -21.38
N GLU A 4 32.47 4.77 -20.06
CA GLU A 4 31.48 4.15 -19.17
C GLU A 4 30.70 5.19 -18.36
N CYS A 5 29.38 4.96 -18.39
CA CYS A 5 28.27 5.84 -18.06
C CYS A 5 28.24 6.31 -16.60
N LYS A 6 28.25 7.63 -16.41
CA LYS A 6 27.83 8.29 -15.17
C LYS A 6 26.30 8.43 -15.18
N PHE A 7 25.61 7.53 -14.48
CA PHE A 7 24.20 7.76 -14.11
C PHE A 7 24.13 8.73 -12.93
N TYR A 8 23.57 9.92 -13.19
CA TYR A 8 23.33 10.95 -12.18
C TYR A 8 22.10 10.61 -11.33
N CYS A 9 22.31 10.48 -10.02
CA CYS A 9 21.28 10.36 -9.00
C CYS A 9 20.49 11.67 -8.82
N ASN A 10 19.17 11.61 -9.00
CA ASN A 10 18.26 12.65 -8.51
C ASN A 10 17.51 12.13 -7.28
N LYS A 11 17.90 12.61 -6.09
CA LYS A 11 17.24 12.35 -4.80
C LYS A 11 15.84 12.97 -4.79
N ARG A 12 14.78 12.16 -4.84
CA ARG A 12 13.41 12.59 -4.49
C ARG A 12 13.10 12.15 -3.06
N LYS A 13 12.92 13.13 -2.17
CA LYS A 13 12.50 12.97 -0.77
C LYS A 13 11.09 12.36 -0.72
N GLN A 14 10.95 11.19 -0.09
CA GLN A 14 9.65 10.65 0.34
C GLN A 14 9.22 11.38 1.63
N ARG A 15 8.00 11.91 1.64
CA ARG A 15 7.29 12.31 2.86
C ARG A 15 6.27 11.21 3.18
N HIS A 16 6.31 10.76 4.42
CA HIS A 16 5.42 9.79 5.01
C HIS A 16 3.96 10.26 4.98
N ALA A 17 3.04 9.36 4.62
CA ALA A 17 1.65 9.41 5.04
C ALA A 17 1.17 7.97 5.28
N SER A 18 0.68 7.77 6.50
CA SER A 18 0.20 6.56 7.15
C SER A 18 -1.06 5.97 6.49
N ALA A 19 -1.14 4.63 6.50
CA ALA A 19 -2.30 3.85 6.12
C ALA A 19 -3.48 4.01 7.10
N PRO A 20 -4.71 3.68 6.68
CA PRO A 20 -5.69 3.13 7.61
C PRO A 20 -6.23 1.77 7.16
N THR A 21 -6.35 0.89 8.15
CA THR A 21 -7.02 -0.42 8.16
C THR A 21 -8.54 -0.28 8.24
N LYS A 22 -9.22 -1.34 7.78
CA LYS A 22 -10.67 -1.49 7.63
C LYS A 22 -11.45 -1.78 8.92
N ASP A 23 -12.70 -1.32 8.87
CA ASP A 23 -13.98 -1.84 9.38
C ASP A 23 -14.26 -1.98 10.89
N GLY A 24 -15.35 -1.30 11.31
CA GLY A 24 -15.96 -1.43 12.63
C GLY A 24 -17.14 -0.48 12.85
N VAL A 25 -18.33 -0.88 12.36
CA VAL A 25 -19.67 -0.35 12.68
C VAL A 25 -19.87 -0.19 14.19
N ILE A 26 -20.43 0.93 14.69
CA ILE A 26 -21.50 1.01 15.73
C ILE A 26 -22.11 2.44 15.78
N TYR A 27 -23.45 2.43 15.89
CA TYR A 27 -24.45 3.46 16.15
C TYR A 27 -24.08 4.71 16.97
N GLY A 28 -24.64 5.85 16.56
CA GLY A 28 -24.60 7.12 17.27
C GLY A 28 -25.75 7.34 18.25
N VAL A 29 -25.64 8.42 19.02
CA VAL A 29 -26.72 9.24 19.60
C VAL A 29 -26.13 10.63 19.84
N PHE A 30 -26.69 11.69 19.26
CA PHE A 30 -27.08 12.92 19.98
C PHE A 30 -27.95 13.84 19.11
N ALA A 31 -28.92 14.43 19.80
CA ALA A 31 -30.10 15.18 19.41
C ALA A 31 -30.00 16.26 18.31
N SER A 32 -31.02 16.23 17.44
CA SER A 32 -31.91 17.29 16.94
C SER A 32 -31.57 18.78 17.20
N SER A 33 -31.54 19.60 16.12
CA SER A 33 -32.39 20.79 15.97
C SER A 33 -32.26 21.43 14.57
N ASN A 34 -33.40 21.48 13.87
CA ASN A 34 -33.95 22.43 12.89
C ASN A 34 -33.18 22.96 11.66
N ASP A 35 -33.97 22.95 10.56
CA ASP A 35 -34.02 23.84 9.39
C ASP A 35 -32.82 23.89 8.44
N ASP A 36 -32.98 23.32 7.23
CA ASP A 36 -33.33 24.13 6.07
C ASP A 36 -33.51 23.31 4.77
N ASN A 37 -34.37 23.86 3.90
CA ASN A 37 -34.73 23.37 2.57
C ASN A 37 -33.52 23.02 1.68
N ASN A 38 -33.41 21.77 1.22
CA ASN A 38 -32.83 21.49 -0.09
C ASN A 38 -33.34 20.16 -0.67
N LYS A 39 -34.24 20.24 -1.66
CA LYS A 39 -34.62 19.09 -2.51
C LYS A 39 -33.45 18.77 -3.44
N ARG A 40 -32.52 17.96 -2.95
CA ARG A 40 -31.42 17.37 -3.72
C ARG A 40 -32.00 16.28 -4.63
N TRP A 41 -31.86 16.47 -5.94
CA TRP A 41 -32.06 15.42 -6.94
C TRP A 41 -31.19 14.21 -6.57
N LYS A 42 -31.82 13.05 -6.40
CA LYS A 42 -31.14 11.79 -6.15
C LYS A 42 -30.34 11.43 -7.41
N VAL A 43 -29.01 11.58 -7.34
CA VAL A 43 -28.09 10.95 -8.29
C VAL A 43 -28.17 9.44 -8.06
N CYS A 44 -28.65 8.71 -9.05
CA CYS A 44 -28.60 7.25 -9.06
C CYS A 44 -27.14 6.82 -9.23
N HIS A 45 -26.50 6.37 -8.14
CA HIS A 45 -25.25 5.64 -8.24
C HIS A 45 -25.50 4.29 -8.91
N PHE A 46 -25.09 4.14 -10.17
CA PHE A 46 -24.92 2.84 -10.80
C PHE A 46 -23.67 2.17 -10.20
N GLY A 47 -23.88 1.41 -9.12
CA GLY A 47 -22.85 0.65 -8.41
C GLY A 47 -22.49 -0.67 -9.10
N SER A 48 -21.98 -0.61 -10.33
CA SER A 48 -21.41 -1.78 -11.02
C SER A 48 -20.25 -1.33 -11.89
N GLU A 49 -19.10 -2.01 -11.83
CA GLU A 49 -18.00 -1.78 -12.77
C GLU A 49 -18.55 -1.87 -14.22
N PRO A 50 -18.27 -0.88 -15.08
CA PRO A 50 -18.71 -0.93 -16.46
C PRO A 50 -17.98 -2.06 -17.20
N ASP A 51 -18.76 -2.99 -17.74
CA ASP A 51 -18.29 -4.09 -18.59
C ASP A 51 -18.29 -3.65 -20.05
N PHE A 52 -17.12 -3.25 -20.56
CA PHE A 52 -16.93 -2.77 -21.93
C PHE A 52 -16.99 -3.88 -22.99
N THR A 53 -17.17 -5.15 -22.61
CA THR A 53 -17.25 -6.26 -23.57
C THR A 53 -18.65 -6.46 -24.14
N LYS A 54 -19.65 -5.76 -23.60
CA LYS A 54 -21.02 -5.77 -24.10
C LYS A 54 -21.25 -4.59 -25.03
N PRO A 55 -21.77 -4.81 -26.26
CA PRO A 55 -22.21 -3.70 -27.08
C PRO A 55 -23.34 -2.96 -26.35
N LEU A 56 -23.20 -1.63 -26.21
CA LEU A 56 -24.29 -0.76 -25.80
C LEU A 56 -25.37 -0.83 -26.88
N LYS A 57 -26.34 -1.73 -26.72
CA LYS A 57 -27.57 -1.67 -27.51
C LYS A 57 -28.37 -0.47 -27.02
N LEU A 58 -28.34 0.61 -27.78
CA LEU A 58 -29.30 1.69 -27.65
C LEU A 58 -30.65 1.18 -28.19
N GLU A 59 -31.33 0.32 -27.44
CA GLU A 59 -32.70 -0.10 -27.77
C GLU A 59 -33.64 1.09 -27.58
N ARG A 60 -34.09 1.69 -28.69
CA ARG A 60 -35.30 2.52 -28.72
C ARG A 60 -36.51 1.64 -28.38
N LYS A 61 -36.78 1.43 -27.09
CA LYS A 61 -38.08 0.89 -26.65
C LYS A 61 -39.14 1.98 -26.72
N ILE A 62 -39.75 2.10 -27.90
CA ILE A 62 -41.10 2.64 -28.02
C ILE A 62 -42.03 1.50 -27.60
N GLN A 63 -42.61 1.56 -26.41
CA GLN A 63 -43.59 0.58 -25.97
C GLN A 63 -44.92 1.28 -25.66
N GLY A 64 -45.80 1.24 -26.67
CA GLY A 64 -47.22 1.53 -26.53
C GLY A 64 -47.89 0.57 -25.53
N GLY A 65 -48.84 1.11 -24.77
CA GLY A 65 -49.34 0.47 -23.54
C GLY A 65 -50.34 -0.68 -23.73
N LYS A 66 -50.54 -1.44 -22.64
CA LYS A 66 -51.86 -1.89 -22.16
C LYS A 66 -51.79 -2.49 -20.74
N ARG A 67 -52.60 -1.88 -19.86
CA ARG A 67 -53.24 -2.28 -18.58
C ARG A 67 -53.01 -3.69 -17.97
N ARG A 68 -52.82 -3.71 -16.63
CA ARG A 68 -53.69 -4.24 -15.53
C ARG A 68 -52.78 -4.59 -14.32
N ASP A 69 -52.85 -3.88 -13.18
CA ASP A 69 -53.82 -3.89 -12.06
C ASP A 69 -53.29 -4.68 -10.84
N ILE A 70 -53.80 -4.31 -9.66
CA ILE A 70 -53.54 -4.73 -8.25
C ILE A 70 -52.65 -3.69 -7.52
N GLY A 71 -53.05 -2.98 -6.46
CA GLY A 71 -54.24 -2.99 -5.61
C GLY A 71 -53.84 -2.81 -4.13
N VAL A 72 -54.32 -1.71 -3.49
CA VAL A 72 -54.61 -1.50 -2.04
C VAL A 72 -53.40 -1.41 -1.07
N GLY A 73 -53.28 -0.46 -0.12
CA GLY A 73 -54.13 0.62 0.41
C GLY A 73 -53.29 1.60 1.26
N ASP A 74 -53.67 2.89 1.31
CA ASP A 74 -54.28 3.61 2.46
C ASP A 74 -53.19 4.35 3.30
N VAL A 75 -53.27 5.60 3.76
CA VAL A 75 -54.35 6.54 4.07
C VAL A 75 -53.78 7.97 3.99
N GLY A 76 -54.60 8.93 3.54
CA GLY A 76 -54.81 10.17 4.30
C GLY A 76 -53.89 11.38 4.07
N GLY A 77 -54.49 12.44 3.53
CA GLY A 77 -54.05 13.80 3.82
C GLY A 77 -54.23 14.79 2.67
N PHE A 78 -55.37 15.48 2.70
CA PHE A 78 -55.58 16.78 2.05
C PHE A 78 -55.95 16.82 0.56
N GLU A 79 -57.12 16.26 0.25
CA GLU A 79 -57.95 16.69 -0.88
C GLU A 79 -59.15 17.48 -0.31
N LYS A 80 -59.01 18.80 -0.21
CA LYS A 80 -60.13 19.71 0.08
C LYS A 80 -60.06 20.87 -0.91
N HIS A 81 -61.18 21.01 -1.62
CA HIS A 81 -61.57 22.10 -2.51
C HIS A 81 -61.08 21.96 -3.96
N THR A 82 -61.86 21.22 -4.76
CA THR A 82 -62.67 21.76 -5.86
C THR A 82 -63.05 20.60 -6.78
N LYS A 83 -64.28 20.09 -6.67
CA LYS A 83 -65.06 19.46 -7.75
C LYS A 83 -66.39 18.98 -7.17
N GLY A 84 -67.47 19.65 -7.57
CA GLY A 84 -68.83 19.31 -7.15
C GLY A 84 -69.87 20.21 -7.80
N ILE A 85 -69.76 20.47 -9.10
CA ILE A 85 -70.87 21.00 -9.90
C ILE A 85 -71.41 19.83 -10.72
N GLY A 86 -72.59 19.34 -10.32
CA GLY A 86 -73.25 18.20 -10.95
C GLY A 86 -74.52 17.81 -10.20
N LEU A 87 -75.40 18.78 -9.92
CA LEU A 87 -76.72 18.53 -9.35
C LEU A 87 -77.69 18.13 -10.47
N LYS A 88 -78.00 16.84 -10.53
CA LYS A 88 -79.13 16.26 -11.25
C LYS A 88 -80.20 15.90 -10.22
N ARG A 89 -81.42 16.37 -10.45
CA ARG A 89 -82.65 16.08 -9.69
C ARG A 89 -82.88 14.57 -9.59
N ASP A 90 -83.47 14.11 -8.49
CA ASP A 90 -84.78 13.43 -8.49
C ASP A 90 -85.33 13.17 -7.08
N PHE A 91 -86.65 13.09 -7.03
CA PHE A 91 -87.59 13.03 -5.91
C PHE A 91 -87.45 11.78 -5.00
N GLY A 92 -87.82 11.92 -3.72
CA GLY A 92 -88.12 10.80 -2.81
C GLY A 92 -88.71 11.25 -1.47
N PHE A 93 -89.99 10.94 -1.26
CA PHE A 93 -90.86 11.31 -0.13
C PHE A 93 -90.44 10.81 1.27
N GLY A 94 -90.84 11.55 2.32
CA GLY A 94 -91.57 10.92 3.44
C GLY A 94 -91.17 11.26 4.88
N LYS A 95 -92.05 12.06 5.52
CA LYS A 95 -92.43 12.12 6.95
C LYS A 95 -91.43 12.66 8.00
N PHE A 96 -91.77 13.83 8.54
CA PHE A 96 -91.65 14.12 9.97
C PHE A 96 -93.05 14.43 10.53
N GLY A 97 -93.44 13.66 11.54
CA GLY A 97 -94.59 13.94 12.40
C GLY A 97 -94.25 15.06 13.38
N GLY A 98 -95.25 15.87 13.70
CA GLY A 98 -95.18 16.90 14.72
C GLY A 98 -95.63 16.40 16.09
N GLU A 99 -95.29 17.20 17.10
CA GLU A 99 -95.89 17.38 18.43
C GLU A 99 -95.43 18.81 18.83
N GLU A 100 -96.23 19.85 18.62
CA GLU A 100 -97.20 20.45 19.58
C GLU A 100 -96.61 20.71 20.97
N GLU A 101 -96.42 21.98 21.32
CA GLU A 101 -97.21 22.60 22.40
C GLU A 101 -97.12 24.14 22.39
N CYS A 102 -98.30 24.74 22.50
CA CYS A 102 -98.61 26.17 22.49
C CYS A 102 -98.32 26.86 23.82
N TRP A 103 -97.96 28.14 23.77
CA TRP A 103 -98.44 29.14 24.73
C TRP A 103 -99.23 30.21 23.99
N ALA A 104 -100.50 30.35 24.37
CA ALA A 104 -101.41 31.38 23.91
C ALA A 104 -101.08 32.73 24.56
N GLY A 105 -101.17 33.80 23.78
CA GLY A 105 -100.94 35.17 24.24
C GLY A 105 -101.32 36.19 23.16
N GLU A 106 -102.62 36.39 23.02
CA GLU A 106 -103.36 37.58 22.61
C GLU A 106 -102.89 38.48 21.46
N ALA A 107 -103.83 38.66 20.54
CA ALA A 107 -103.81 39.50 19.36
C ALA A 107 -103.61 40.99 19.66
N LEU A 108 -102.78 41.62 18.84
CA LEU A 108 -102.94 43.02 18.44
C LEU A 108 -102.46 43.19 17.00
N GLU A 109 -103.43 43.52 16.15
CA GLU A 109 -103.31 43.76 14.72
C GLU A 109 -102.27 44.84 14.40
N ALA A 110 -101.42 44.55 13.41
CA ALA A 110 -100.90 45.55 12.49
C ALA A 110 -100.67 44.88 11.13
N ASP A 111 -101.68 45.06 10.28
CA ASP A 111 -101.81 44.75 8.87
C ASP A 111 -100.49 44.90 8.07
N GLN A 112 -99.88 43.77 7.71
CA GLN A 112 -99.13 43.67 6.45
C GLN A 112 -100.01 42.84 5.52
N SER A 113 -100.50 43.45 4.44
CA SER A 113 -101.27 42.72 3.43
C SER A 113 -100.44 41.54 2.91
N GLU A 114 -101.09 40.42 2.56
CA GLU A 114 -100.47 39.27 1.93
C GLU A 114 -99.52 39.66 0.78
N GLU A 115 -99.87 40.72 0.03
CA GLU A 115 -99.07 41.34 -1.03
C GLU A 115 -97.70 41.85 -0.52
N GLN A 116 -97.65 42.52 0.62
CA GLN A 116 -96.42 43.07 1.19
C GLN A 116 -95.48 41.97 1.68
N ARG A 117 -96.04 40.89 2.23
CA ARG A 117 -95.27 39.71 2.66
C ARG A 117 -94.70 38.94 1.47
N ARG A 118 -95.48 38.78 0.39
CA ARG A 118 -95.01 38.23 -0.89
C ARG A 118 -93.93 39.07 -1.55
N GLY A 119 -94.09 40.40 -1.57
CA GLY A 119 -93.08 41.31 -2.08
C GLY A 119 -91.76 41.22 -1.32
N ARG A 120 -91.81 41.18 0.02
CA ARG A 120 -90.62 40.99 0.87
C ARG A 120 -89.92 39.68 0.58
N LEU A 121 -90.66 38.56 0.48
CA LEU A 121 -90.10 37.25 0.17
C LEU A 121 -89.38 37.21 -1.18
N ILE A 122 -89.92 37.87 -2.21
CA ILE A 122 -89.29 37.98 -3.53
C ILE A 122 -87.99 38.79 -3.46
N VAL A 123 -88.00 39.88 -2.68
CA VAL A 123 -86.80 40.69 -2.44
C VAL A 123 -85.74 39.90 -1.69
N ASP A 124 -86.11 39.17 -0.63
CA ASP A 124 -85.19 38.33 0.15
C ASP A 124 -84.60 37.18 -0.69
N LEU A 125 -85.41 36.56 -1.55
CA LEU A 125 -84.95 35.53 -2.50
C LEU A 125 -84.00 36.11 -3.56
N ALA A 126 -84.33 37.28 -4.12
CA ALA A 126 -83.46 37.96 -5.07
C ALA A 126 -82.14 38.42 -4.41
N GLU A 127 -82.19 38.86 -3.16
CA GLU A 127 -81.00 39.22 -2.37
C GLU A 127 -80.12 37.99 -2.11
N LEU A 128 -80.71 36.85 -1.71
CA LEU A 128 -79.97 35.59 -1.56
C LEU A 128 -79.33 35.12 -2.87
N ASP A 129 -80.03 35.24 -4.00
CA ASP A 129 -79.49 34.91 -5.31
C ASP A 129 -78.33 35.85 -5.70
N ILE A 130 -78.46 37.15 -5.45
CA ILE A 130 -77.38 38.13 -5.68
C ILE A 130 -76.16 37.80 -4.81
N GLN A 131 -76.36 37.50 -3.52
CA GLN A 131 -75.28 37.12 -2.60
C GLN A 131 -74.59 35.82 -3.03
N LYS A 132 -75.36 34.84 -3.53
CA LYS A 132 -74.82 33.59 -4.07
C LYS A 132 -73.99 33.84 -5.32
N ILE A 133 -74.52 34.61 -6.28
CA ILE A 133 -73.80 34.97 -7.52
C ILE A 133 -72.51 35.72 -7.21
N ASP A 134 -72.54 36.67 -6.27
CA ASP A 134 -71.36 37.43 -5.86
C ASP A 134 -70.31 36.56 -5.15
N LYS A 135 -70.74 35.61 -4.31
CA LYS A 135 -69.86 34.59 -3.71
C LYS A 135 -69.24 33.69 -4.78
N ASP A 136 -70.03 33.19 -5.70
CA ASP A 136 -69.57 32.33 -6.80
C ASP A 136 -68.60 33.11 -7.70
N LEU A 137 -68.90 34.37 -8.02
CA LEU A 137 -68.01 35.25 -8.80
C LEU A 137 -66.68 35.51 -8.08
N ARG A 138 -66.68 35.71 -6.76
CA ARG A 138 -65.45 35.84 -5.97
C ARG A 138 -64.62 34.55 -5.99
N ASN A 139 -65.26 33.40 -5.79
CA ASN A 139 -64.59 32.10 -5.84
C ASN A 139 -63.97 31.87 -7.23
N GLU A 140 -64.70 32.15 -8.31
CA GLU A 140 -64.21 32.03 -9.68
C GLU A 140 -63.06 33.01 -10.00
N LYS A 141 -63.09 34.21 -9.42
CA LYS A 141 -61.96 35.16 -9.53
C LYS A 141 -60.73 34.65 -8.79
N GLU A 142 -60.90 34.07 -7.60
CA GLU A 142 -59.80 33.51 -6.82
C GLU A 142 -59.19 32.27 -7.49
N THR A 143 -60.01 31.37 -8.05
CA THR A 143 -59.54 30.23 -8.86
C THR A 143 -58.84 30.69 -10.13
N ALA A 144 -59.37 31.70 -10.83
CA ALA A 144 -58.70 32.26 -12.01
C ALA A 144 -57.32 32.86 -11.65
N LEU A 145 -57.22 33.58 -10.53
CA LEU A 145 -55.96 34.13 -10.05
C LEU A 145 -54.96 33.04 -9.61
N SER A 146 -55.42 31.95 -8.98
CA SER A 146 -54.55 30.84 -8.60
C SER A 146 -54.00 30.11 -9.83
N LEU A 147 -54.86 29.85 -10.84
CA LEU A 147 -54.48 29.24 -12.10
C LEU A 147 -53.51 30.12 -12.91
N LEU A 148 -53.68 31.45 -12.88
CA LEU A 148 -52.72 32.36 -13.53
C LEU A 148 -51.33 32.28 -12.89
N LYS A 149 -51.25 32.25 -11.55
CA LYS A 149 -49.97 32.05 -10.84
C LYS A 149 -49.36 30.68 -11.13
N GLU A 150 -50.18 29.64 -11.22
CA GLU A 150 -49.71 28.30 -11.57
C GLU A 150 -49.19 28.24 -13.02
N LYS A 151 -49.89 28.87 -13.96
CA LYS A 151 -49.44 29.01 -15.35
C LYS A 151 -48.09 29.71 -15.43
N GLU A 152 -47.94 30.86 -14.77
CA GLU A 152 -46.68 31.62 -14.77
C GLU A 152 -45.53 30.80 -14.17
N LYS A 153 -45.80 30.07 -13.08
CA LYS A 153 -44.83 29.13 -12.50
C LYS A 153 -44.43 28.02 -13.47
N LEU A 154 -45.38 27.43 -14.18
CA LEU A 154 -45.10 26.38 -15.17
C LEU A 154 -44.32 26.91 -16.37
N GLU A 155 -44.64 28.11 -16.86
CA GLU A 155 -43.89 28.78 -17.93
C GLU A 155 -42.44 29.06 -17.51
N MET A 156 -42.23 29.48 -16.26
CA MET A 156 -40.89 29.65 -15.70
C MET A 156 -40.11 28.33 -15.63
N MET A 157 -40.73 27.26 -15.12
CA MET A 157 -40.11 25.92 -15.09
C MET A 157 -39.77 25.38 -16.49
N ALA A 158 -40.64 25.63 -17.48
CA ALA A 158 -40.38 25.23 -18.86
C ALA A 158 -39.20 26.02 -19.46
N ALA A 159 -39.14 27.34 -19.22
CA ALA A 159 -38.04 28.18 -19.67
C ALA A 159 -36.70 27.79 -19.02
N GLU A 160 -36.70 27.37 -17.75
CA GLU A 160 -35.51 26.84 -17.06
C GLU A 160 -35.02 25.52 -17.65
N GLN A 161 -35.92 24.66 -18.14
CA GLN A 161 -35.57 23.34 -18.71
C GLN A 161 -35.15 23.40 -20.18
N GLN A 162 -35.61 24.39 -20.94
CA GLN A 162 -35.30 24.54 -22.36
C GLN A 162 -33.79 24.48 -22.71
N PRO A 163 -32.88 25.20 -22.04
CA PRO A 163 -31.45 25.15 -22.39
C PRO A 163 -30.83 23.77 -22.15
N GLN A 164 -31.34 22.98 -21.21
CA GLN A 164 -30.88 21.60 -20.97
C GLN A 164 -31.34 20.65 -22.09
N LEU A 165 -32.53 20.87 -22.65
CA LEU A 165 -33.01 20.11 -23.80
C LEU A 165 -32.19 20.44 -25.05
N ASP A 166 -31.91 21.72 -25.28
CA ASP A 166 -31.12 22.18 -26.43
C ASP A 166 -29.66 21.66 -26.34
N SER A 167 -29.08 21.55 -25.14
CA SER A 167 -27.75 20.96 -24.96
C SER A 167 -27.76 19.45 -25.20
N MET A 168 -28.76 18.73 -24.66
CA MET A 168 -28.92 17.29 -24.89
C MET A 168 -29.10 16.96 -26.38
N GLU A 169 -29.90 17.73 -27.13
CA GLU A 169 -30.11 17.52 -28.56
C GLU A 169 -28.78 17.61 -29.32
N LYS A 170 -27.99 18.65 -29.06
CA LYS A 170 -26.67 18.82 -29.71
C LYS A 170 -25.68 17.72 -29.32
N ILE A 171 -25.70 17.24 -28.09
CA ILE A 171 -24.86 16.11 -27.65
C ILE A 171 -25.27 14.84 -28.41
N VAL A 172 -26.56 14.56 -28.52
CA VAL A 172 -27.09 13.39 -29.25
C VAL A 172 -26.74 13.46 -30.73
N ASP A 173 -26.79 14.63 -31.36
CA ASP A 173 -26.39 14.81 -32.75
C ASP A 173 -24.92 14.46 -32.98
N VAL A 174 -24.02 14.94 -32.11
CA VAL A 174 -22.60 14.61 -32.19
C VAL A 174 -22.37 13.12 -31.96
N LEU A 175 -23.04 12.51 -30.99
CA LEU A 175 -22.95 11.06 -30.75
C LEU A 175 -23.49 10.24 -31.93
N GLY A 176 -24.57 10.70 -32.57
CA GLY A 176 -25.13 10.08 -33.78
C GLY A 176 -24.16 10.15 -34.97
N GLN A 177 -23.43 11.26 -35.11
CA GLN A 177 -22.35 11.36 -36.10
C GLN A 177 -21.23 10.37 -35.81
N VAL A 178 -20.76 10.29 -34.56
CA VAL A 178 -19.72 9.33 -34.13
C VAL A 178 -20.16 7.87 -34.37
N GLU A 179 -21.40 7.52 -34.06
CA GLU A 179 -21.95 6.18 -34.29
C GLU A 179 -22.02 5.84 -35.79
N THR A 180 -22.40 6.81 -36.61
CA THR A 180 -22.46 6.66 -38.07
C THR A 180 -21.06 6.43 -38.64
N GLU A 181 -20.08 7.27 -38.30
CA GLU A 181 -18.68 7.12 -38.75
C GLU A 181 -18.02 5.84 -38.22
N SER A 182 -18.36 5.44 -37.00
CA SER A 182 -17.94 4.16 -36.41
C SER A 182 -18.47 2.96 -37.20
N SER A 183 -19.74 3.00 -37.60
CA SER A 183 -20.37 1.94 -38.40
C SER A 183 -19.76 1.82 -39.80
N PHE A 184 -19.30 2.93 -40.38
CA PHE A 184 -18.55 2.94 -41.64
C PHE A 184 -17.06 2.61 -41.50
N GLY A 185 -16.54 2.50 -40.27
CA GLY A 185 -15.13 2.22 -40.01
C GLY A 185 -14.19 3.37 -40.38
N THR A 186 -14.70 4.60 -40.54
CA THR A 186 -13.91 5.78 -40.93
C THR A 186 -13.34 6.52 -39.73
N ILE A 187 -13.84 6.22 -38.52
CA ILE A 187 -13.42 6.90 -37.30
C ILE A 187 -12.02 6.46 -36.84
N THR A 188 -11.20 7.42 -36.44
CA THR A 188 -9.86 7.21 -35.89
C THR A 188 -9.82 7.53 -34.39
N LEU A 189 -8.79 7.05 -33.68
CA LEU A 189 -8.62 7.38 -32.26
C LEU A 189 -8.44 8.89 -32.03
N ASP A 190 -7.77 9.58 -32.95
CA ASP A 190 -7.55 11.03 -32.89
C ASP A 190 -8.83 11.81 -33.17
N SER A 191 -9.59 11.43 -34.19
CA SER A 191 -10.87 12.08 -34.47
C SER A 191 -11.86 11.88 -33.31
N LEU A 192 -11.93 10.66 -32.77
CA LEU A 192 -12.77 10.36 -31.60
C LEU A 192 -12.37 11.20 -30.38
N ALA A 193 -11.07 11.26 -30.06
CA ALA A 193 -10.57 12.10 -28.97
C ALA A 193 -10.93 13.58 -29.17
N ASN A 194 -10.82 14.10 -30.39
CA ASN A 194 -11.19 15.47 -30.72
C ASN A 194 -12.69 15.75 -30.55
N TYR A 195 -13.59 14.84 -30.98
CA TYR A 195 -15.03 14.99 -30.75
C TYR A 195 -15.37 15.11 -29.26
N PHE A 196 -14.82 14.22 -28.44
CA PHE A 196 -15.10 14.24 -27.00
C PHE A 196 -14.40 15.40 -26.27
N SER A 197 -13.23 15.85 -26.75
CA SER A 197 -12.59 17.10 -26.29
C SER A 197 -13.43 18.33 -26.60
N ASP A 198 -14.06 18.38 -27.77
CA ASP A 198 -14.91 19.50 -28.16
C ASP A 198 -16.25 19.50 -27.40
N LEU A 199 -16.86 18.32 -27.22
CA LEU A 199 -18.03 18.15 -26.36
C LEU A 199 -17.75 18.62 -24.93
N GLN A 200 -16.56 18.34 -24.39
CA GLN A 200 -16.13 18.85 -23.09
C GLN A 200 -16.16 20.37 -23.02
N ARG A 201 -15.51 21.00 -24.01
CA ARG A 201 -15.30 22.44 -24.02
C ARG A 201 -16.63 23.19 -24.13
N ARG A 202 -17.60 22.61 -24.85
CA ARG A 202 -18.91 23.23 -25.07
C ARG A 202 -19.94 22.88 -23.99
N TYR A 203 -19.89 21.67 -23.40
CA TYR A 203 -20.93 21.14 -22.52
C TYR A 203 -20.35 20.45 -21.26
N GLY A 204 -19.42 21.10 -20.55
CA GLY A 204 -18.67 20.47 -19.46
C GLY A 204 -19.52 19.89 -18.32
N ASP A 205 -20.58 20.58 -17.90
CA ASP A 205 -21.46 20.12 -16.80
C ASP A 205 -22.29 18.89 -17.22
N ASP A 206 -22.91 18.95 -18.39
CA ASP A 206 -23.69 17.85 -18.98
C ASP A 206 -22.80 16.64 -19.27
N TYR A 207 -21.57 16.87 -19.74
CA TYR A 207 -20.64 15.79 -20.01
C TYR A 207 -20.34 14.98 -18.75
N LYS A 208 -20.14 15.64 -17.59
CA LYS A 208 -19.96 14.98 -16.30
C LYS A 208 -21.24 14.30 -15.83
N LEU A 209 -22.38 14.97 -15.95
CA LEU A 209 -23.68 14.45 -15.52
C LEU A 209 -24.03 13.15 -16.26
N TYR A 210 -23.75 13.09 -17.56
CA TYR A 210 -24.05 11.94 -18.42
C TYR A 210 -22.89 10.96 -18.59
N ASN A 211 -21.75 11.20 -17.95
CA ASN A 211 -20.55 10.36 -18.02
C ASN A 211 -20.13 10.03 -19.47
N LEU A 212 -20.08 11.06 -20.33
CA LEU A 212 -19.81 10.88 -21.77
C LEU A 212 -18.41 10.28 -22.03
N PHE A 213 -17.46 10.39 -21.09
CA PHE A 213 -16.15 9.72 -21.21
C PHE A 213 -16.28 8.19 -21.22
N CYS A 214 -17.23 7.62 -20.48
CA CYS A 214 -17.51 6.19 -20.54
C CYS A 214 -17.95 5.76 -21.95
N ILE A 215 -18.76 6.59 -22.60
CA ILE A 215 -19.17 6.39 -23.99
C ILE A 215 -17.94 6.48 -24.91
N ALA A 216 -17.09 7.49 -24.74
CA ALA A 216 -15.82 7.63 -25.47
C ALA A 216 -14.95 6.37 -25.35
N CYS A 217 -14.76 5.85 -24.13
CA CYS A 217 -14.01 4.62 -23.89
C CYS A 217 -14.63 3.39 -24.57
N SER A 218 -15.97 3.32 -24.67
CA SER A 218 -16.64 2.18 -25.32
C SER A 218 -16.40 2.16 -26.84
N PHE A 219 -16.33 3.32 -27.49
CA PHE A 219 -15.92 3.42 -28.90
C PHE A 219 -14.39 3.28 -29.08
N ALA A 220 -13.59 3.75 -28.13
CA ALA A 220 -12.14 3.71 -28.22
C ALA A 220 -11.58 2.30 -28.03
N LEU A 221 -12.13 1.51 -27.11
CA LEU A 221 -11.63 0.18 -26.79
C LEU A 221 -11.46 -0.73 -28.02
N PRO A 222 -12.45 -0.91 -28.93
CA PRO A 222 -12.27 -1.72 -30.13
C PRO A 222 -11.21 -1.14 -31.08
N LEU A 223 -11.14 0.19 -31.23
CA LEU A 223 -10.14 0.86 -32.05
C LEU A 223 -8.73 0.64 -31.50
N PHE A 224 -8.55 0.74 -30.19
CA PHE A 224 -7.31 0.42 -29.53
C PHE A 224 -6.93 -1.06 -29.66
N LYS A 225 -7.89 -1.99 -29.54
CA LYS A 225 -7.63 -3.43 -29.75
C LYS A 225 -7.10 -3.70 -31.16
N ILE A 226 -7.61 -3.00 -32.17
CA ILE A 226 -7.11 -3.07 -33.55
C ILE A 226 -5.73 -2.40 -33.65
N ALA A 227 -5.59 -1.19 -33.10
CA ALA A 227 -4.34 -0.44 -33.16
C ALA A 227 -3.17 -1.18 -32.49
N PHE A 228 -3.42 -1.89 -31.39
CA PHE A 228 -2.43 -2.67 -30.65
C PHE A 228 -2.34 -4.14 -31.11
N GLN A 229 -3.04 -4.53 -32.17
CA GLN A 229 -2.97 -5.89 -32.69
C GLN A 229 -1.56 -6.22 -33.18
N GLY A 230 -1.00 -7.34 -32.71
CA GLY A 230 0.36 -7.76 -33.08
C GLY A 230 1.49 -6.95 -32.45
N TRP A 231 1.17 -6.04 -31.52
CA TRP A 231 2.18 -5.28 -30.80
C TRP A 231 3.02 -6.18 -29.87
N ASP A 232 4.34 -6.05 -29.98
CA ASP A 232 5.30 -6.65 -29.06
C ASP A 232 5.88 -5.55 -28.13
N PRO A 233 5.46 -5.49 -26.86
CA PRO A 233 5.88 -4.46 -25.91
C PRO A 233 7.37 -4.56 -25.55
N LEU A 234 7.99 -5.74 -25.69
CA LEU A 234 9.40 -5.95 -25.33
C LEU A 234 10.33 -5.51 -26.46
N ARG A 235 9.87 -5.56 -27.71
CA ARG A 235 10.66 -5.13 -28.88
C ARG A 235 10.44 -3.66 -29.23
N ASN A 236 9.18 -3.20 -29.20
CA ASN A 236 8.82 -1.82 -29.52
C ASN A 236 7.92 -1.21 -28.44
N PRO A 237 8.48 -0.83 -27.28
CA PRO A 237 7.69 -0.29 -26.17
C PRO A 237 7.04 1.06 -26.49
N SER A 238 7.54 1.80 -27.49
CA SER A 238 7.05 3.13 -27.84
C SER A 238 5.84 3.15 -28.78
N HIS A 239 5.36 1.98 -29.19
CA HIS A 239 4.22 1.86 -30.09
C HIS A 239 2.96 2.46 -29.45
N LYS A 240 2.34 3.40 -30.17
CA LYS A 240 1.06 4.03 -29.80
C LYS A 240 1.06 4.78 -28.46
N LEU A 241 2.24 5.25 -28.02
CA LEU A 241 2.36 6.07 -26.80
C LEU A 241 1.68 7.43 -26.94
N ASP A 242 1.76 8.06 -28.11
CA ASP A 242 1.19 9.40 -28.33
C ASP A 242 -0.33 9.36 -28.23
N GLU A 243 -0.97 8.38 -28.87
CA GLU A 243 -2.41 8.14 -28.77
C GLU A 243 -2.80 7.85 -27.32
N MET A 244 -2.02 7.04 -26.59
CA MET A 244 -2.34 6.74 -25.20
C MET A 244 -2.13 7.95 -24.27
N SER A 245 -1.15 8.80 -24.55
CA SER A 245 -0.92 10.05 -23.81
C SER A 245 -2.11 11.00 -23.96
N MET A 246 -2.60 11.19 -25.18
CA MET A 246 -3.77 12.04 -25.43
C MET A 246 -5.00 11.54 -24.66
N TRP A 247 -5.25 10.23 -24.64
CA TRP A 247 -6.36 9.65 -23.89
C TRP A 247 -6.17 9.70 -22.37
N LYS A 248 -4.91 9.72 -21.90
CA LYS A 248 -4.60 9.96 -20.49
C LYS A 248 -4.88 11.41 -20.10
N ASP A 249 -4.45 12.37 -20.91
CA ASP A 249 -4.71 13.79 -20.67
C ASP A 249 -6.23 14.04 -20.64
N LEU A 250 -6.97 13.41 -21.58
CA LEU A 250 -8.43 13.36 -21.57
C LEU A 250 -9.05 12.56 -20.43
N SER A 251 -8.30 11.89 -19.57
CA SER A 251 -8.82 11.31 -18.33
C SER A 251 -8.51 12.19 -17.14
N ASP A 252 -7.28 12.73 -17.08
CA ASP A 252 -6.79 13.59 -16.01
C ASP A 252 -7.58 14.91 -15.92
N ILE A 253 -8.03 15.48 -17.05
CA ILE A 253 -8.89 16.69 -17.04
C ILE A 253 -10.24 16.42 -16.31
N TRP A 254 -10.68 15.17 -16.25
CA TRP A 254 -12.04 14.82 -15.84
C TRP A 254 -12.12 14.14 -14.47
N ASP A 255 -10.97 13.85 -13.86
CA ASP A 255 -10.88 13.04 -12.64
C ASP A 255 -11.53 11.64 -12.79
N VAL A 256 -11.55 11.11 -14.02
CA VAL A 256 -12.10 9.78 -14.35
C VAL A 256 -10.98 8.76 -14.54
N SER A 257 -9.95 8.86 -13.71
CA SER A 257 -8.75 8.03 -13.74
C SER A 257 -9.04 6.51 -13.65
N THR A 258 -10.20 6.14 -13.13
CA THR A 258 -10.72 4.76 -13.10
C THR A 258 -11.02 4.19 -14.48
N LEU A 259 -11.59 4.98 -15.39
CA LEU A 259 -11.97 4.53 -16.74
C LEU A 259 -10.73 4.37 -17.63
N TYR A 260 -9.77 5.30 -17.54
CA TYR A 260 -8.48 5.15 -18.22
C TYR A 260 -7.70 3.95 -17.69
N LYS A 261 -7.73 3.70 -16.36
CA LYS A 261 -7.16 2.49 -15.78
C LYS A 261 -7.75 1.22 -16.38
N GLN A 262 -9.07 1.14 -16.54
CA GLN A 262 -9.72 -0.01 -17.16
C GLN A 262 -9.30 -0.17 -18.63
N LEU A 263 -9.23 0.93 -19.38
CA LEU A 263 -8.75 0.94 -20.76
C LEU A 263 -7.32 0.36 -20.87
N VAL A 264 -6.37 0.88 -20.08
CA VAL A 264 -4.99 0.35 -20.03
C VAL A 264 -4.98 -1.15 -19.64
N SER A 265 -5.79 -1.53 -18.65
CA SER A 265 -5.88 -2.90 -18.18
C SER A 265 -6.43 -3.86 -19.23
N GLU A 266 -7.33 -3.43 -20.09
CA GLU A 266 -7.92 -4.27 -21.14
C GLU A 266 -7.02 -4.39 -22.38
N ILE A 267 -6.22 -3.36 -22.67
CA ILE A 267 -5.39 -3.30 -23.89
C ILE A 267 -3.97 -3.80 -23.60
N VAL A 268 -3.31 -3.21 -22.60
CA VAL A 268 -1.86 -3.37 -22.39
C VAL A 268 -1.56 -4.62 -21.59
N LEU A 269 -2.29 -4.85 -20.48
CA LEU A 269 -2.00 -5.95 -19.57
C LEU A 269 -2.05 -7.34 -20.24
N PRO A 270 -3.03 -7.68 -21.11
CA PRO A 270 -3.08 -8.99 -21.74
C PRO A 270 -1.88 -9.22 -22.68
N VAL A 271 -1.48 -8.19 -23.43
CA VAL A 271 -0.34 -8.26 -24.35
C VAL A 271 0.97 -8.43 -23.58
N VAL A 272 1.20 -7.58 -22.58
CA VAL A 272 2.38 -7.67 -21.70
C VAL A 272 2.44 -9.01 -20.98
N ARG A 273 1.29 -9.57 -20.58
CA ARG A 273 1.24 -10.92 -20.00
C ARG A 273 1.66 -12.00 -20.98
N ILE A 274 1.18 -11.96 -22.23
CA ILE A 274 1.55 -12.95 -23.26
C ILE A 274 3.06 -12.92 -23.51
N PHE A 275 3.63 -11.75 -23.80
CA PHE A 275 5.06 -11.62 -24.11
C PHE A 275 5.92 -11.79 -22.85
N GLY A 276 5.50 -11.24 -21.72
CA GLY A 276 6.19 -11.34 -20.44
C GLY A 276 6.27 -12.78 -19.92
N ILE A 277 5.23 -13.60 -20.13
CA ILE A 277 5.27 -15.02 -19.74
C ILE A 277 6.06 -15.85 -20.75
N ASN A 278 5.74 -15.73 -22.04
CA ASN A 278 6.19 -16.68 -23.06
C ASN A 278 7.54 -16.32 -23.70
N THR A 279 7.87 -15.03 -23.83
CA THR A 279 9.02 -14.58 -24.63
C THR A 279 10.13 -13.95 -23.79
N TRP A 280 9.79 -13.22 -22.73
CA TRP A 280 10.78 -12.53 -21.90
C TRP A 280 11.70 -13.52 -21.18
N ASP A 281 13.01 -13.42 -21.36
CA ASP A 281 13.99 -14.12 -20.54
C ASP A 281 14.34 -13.27 -19.31
N VAL A 282 14.18 -13.85 -18.12
CA VAL A 282 14.49 -13.17 -16.86
C VAL A 282 15.97 -12.80 -16.76
N ARG A 283 16.84 -13.58 -17.42
CA ARG A 283 18.30 -13.35 -17.41
C ARG A 283 18.72 -12.16 -18.27
N ASP A 284 17.83 -11.68 -19.13
CA ASP A 284 17.94 -10.43 -19.87
C ASP A 284 16.84 -9.46 -19.38
N PRO A 285 17.10 -8.67 -18.32
CA PRO A 285 16.08 -7.81 -17.74
C PRO A 285 15.72 -6.62 -18.63
N GLU A 286 16.60 -6.23 -19.56
CA GLU A 286 16.53 -4.98 -20.32
C GLU A 286 15.23 -4.79 -21.12
N PRO A 287 14.70 -5.79 -21.86
CA PRO A 287 13.49 -5.60 -22.66
C PRO A 287 12.26 -5.23 -21.82
N MET A 288 12.10 -5.85 -20.64
CA MET A 288 10.99 -5.55 -19.74
C MET A 288 11.20 -4.22 -19.01
N LEU A 289 12.43 -3.92 -18.58
CA LEU A 289 12.75 -2.64 -17.94
C LEU A 289 12.50 -1.46 -18.89
N ARG A 290 12.98 -1.54 -20.12
CA ARG A 290 12.72 -0.53 -21.16
C ARG A 290 11.24 -0.29 -21.40
N PHE A 291 10.44 -1.35 -21.38
CA PHE A 291 8.99 -1.24 -21.47
C PHE A 291 8.42 -0.46 -20.29
N LEU A 292 8.77 -0.84 -19.05
CA LEU A 292 8.29 -0.15 -17.84
C LEU A 292 8.73 1.32 -17.80
N GLU A 293 9.95 1.63 -18.21
CA GLU A 293 10.47 3.01 -18.27
C GLU A 293 9.74 3.84 -19.34
N SER A 294 9.49 3.28 -20.52
CA SER A 294 8.76 3.97 -21.59
C SER A 294 7.32 4.27 -21.20
N TRP A 295 6.71 3.41 -20.38
CA TRP A 295 5.33 3.53 -19.94
C TRP A 295 5.17 4.16 -18.55
N ASP A 296 6.24 4.57 -17.87
CA ASP A 296 6.21 5.07 -16.47
C ASP A 296 5.16 6.16 -16.25
N LYS A 297 5.09 7.13 -17.17
CA LYS A 297 4.11 8.23 -17.09
C LYS A 297 2.69 7.83 -17.48
N LEU A 298 2.52 6.81 -18.30
CA LEU A 298 1.22 6.42 -18.85
C LEU A 298 0.56 5.26 -18.09
N MET A 299 1.34 4.51 -17.31
CA MET A 299 0.88 3.32 -16.64
C MET A 299 0.22 3.64 -15.29
N PRO A 300 -1.05 3.24 -15.08
CA PRO A 300 -1.68 3.34 -13.78
C PRO A 300 -0.93 2.48 -12.75
N PRO A 301 -0.70 2.97 -11.50
CA PRO A 301 0.06 2.24 -10.48
C PRO A 301 -0.48 0.84 -10.20
N SER A 302 -1.80 0.66 -10.24
CA SER A 302 -2.42 -0.65 -10.04
C SER A 302 -2.07 -1.66 -11.13
N VAL A 303 -1.99 -1.21 -12.39
CA VAL A 303 -1.64 -2.10 -13.53
C VAL A 303 -0.16 -2.46 -13.45
N LEU A 304 0.70 -1.51 -13.10
CA LEU A 304 2.12 -1.76 -12.83
C LEU A 304 2.28 -2.81 -11.72
N HIS A 305 1.57 -2.67 -10.60
CA HIS A 305 1.59 -3.67 -9.54
C HIS A 305 1.12 -5.05 -10.02
N THR A 306 0.08 -5.13 -10.85
CA THR A 306 -0.36 -6.39 -11.44
C THR A 306 0.73 -7.02 -12.33
N ILE A 307 1.43 -6.24 -13.16
CA ILE A 307 2.54 -6.73 -13.98
C ILE A 307 3.67 -7.26 -13.10
N LEU A 308 4.06 -6.50 -12.08
CA LEU A 308 5.11 -6.90 -11.14
C LEU A 308 4.75 -8.19 -10.40
N ASP A 309 3.50 -8.34 -9.97
CA ASP A 309 3.07 -9.48 -9.15
C ASP A 309 2.74 -10.74 -9.96
N THR A 310 2.21 -10.58 -11.18
CA THR A 310 1.75 -11.72 -11.98
C THR A 310 2.78 -12.22 -12.99
N ILE A 311 3.74 -11.36 -13.40
CA ILE A 311 4.71 -11.68 -14.45
C ILE A 311 6.14 -11.65 -13.87
N VAL A 312 6.56 -10.52 -13.33
CA VAL A 312 7.96 -10.29 -12.95
C VAL A 312 8.35 -11.13 -11.74
N MET A 313 7.63 -10.99 -10.63
CA MET A 313 7.92 -11.68 -9.37
C MET A 313 7.91 -13.22 -9.53
N PRO A 314 6.88 -13.85 -10.13
CA PRO A 314 6.85 -15.32 -10.23
C PRO A 314 7.99 -15.86 -11.10
N LYS A 315 8.36 -15.14 -12.18
CA LYS A 315 9.46 -15.55 -13.04
C LYS A 315 10.82 -15.34 -12.38
N LEU A 316 11.03 -14.22 -11.68
CA LEU A 316 12.24 -13.98 -10.88
C LEU A 316 12.40 -15.03 -9.78
N SER A 317 11.36 -15.28 -8.98
CA SER A 317 11.40 -16.30 -7.92
C SER A 317 11.75 -17.66 -8.48
N ARG A 318 11.08 -18.11 -9.55
CA ARG A 318 11.38 -19.40 -10.19
C ARG A 318 12.80 -19.48 -10.76
N ALA A 319 13.30 -18.39 -11.35
CA ALA A 319 14.67 -18.32 -11.88
C ALA A 319 15.72 -18.35 -10.75
N VAL A 320 15.46 -17.67 -9.64
CA VAL A 320 16.27 -17.72 -8.42
C VAL A 320 16.25 -19.13 -7.84
N ASP A 321 15.08 -19.74 -7.67
CA ASP A 321 14.90 -21.07 -7.06
C ASP A 321 15.58 -22.18 -7.85
N SER A 322 15.54 -22.11 -9.18
CA SER A 322 16.23 -23.06 -10.06
C SER A 322 17.72 -22.72 -10.27
N CYS A 323 18.18 -21.55 -9.85
CA CYS A 323 19.57 -21.14 -10.02
C CYS A 323 20.53 -21.92 -9.12
N ASP A 324 21.59 -22.46 -9.73
CA ASP A 324 22.83 -22.85 -9.05
C ASP A 324 23.91 -21.81 -9.36
N PRO A 325 24.36 -20.99 -8.39
CA PRO A 325 25.39 -19.97 -8.62
C PRO A 325 26.72 -20.50 -9.18
N ARG A 326 26.97 -21.82 -9.09
CA ARG A 326 28.21 -22.46 -9.56
C ARG A 326 28.23 -22.77 -11.05
N ARG A 327 27.05 -22.90 -11.67
CA ARG A 327 26.87 -23.39 -13.05
C ARG A 327 26.29 -22.35 -13.98
N GLN A 328 26.20 -21.09 -13.51
CA GLN A 328 25.57 -20.02 -14.26
C GLN A 328 26.51 -19.38 -15.26
N THR A 329 26.00 -19.21 -16.49
CA THR A 329 26.64 -18.45 -17.55
C THR A 329 26.53 -16.94 -17.31
N VAL A 330 25.40 -16.49 -16.75
CA VAL A 330 25.13 -15.08 -16.41
C VAL A 330 25.02 -14.94 -14.89
N PRO A 331 25.86 -14.13 -14.24
CA PRO A 331 25.80 -13.90 -12.79
C PRO A 331 24.43 -13.40 -12.30
N ILE A 332 23.96 -13.94 -11.17
CA ILE A 332 22.64 -13.62 -10.55
C ILE A 332 22.42 -12.11 -10.39
N HIS A 333 23.45 -11.38 -9.95
CA HIS A 333 23.32 -9.96 -9.65
C HIS A 333 22.95 -9.12 -10.88
N LEU A 334 23.39 -9.52 -12.09
CA LEU A 334 23.13 -8.75 -13.32
C LEU A 334 21.65 -8.72 -13.69
N TRP A 335 20.92 -9.80 -13.41
CA TRP A 335 19.50 -9.89 -13.75
C TRP A 335 18.55 -9.75 -12.57
N VAL A 336 19.07 -9.71 -11.32
CA VAL A 336 18.26 -9.42 -10.12
C VAL A 336 18.37 -7.96 -9.67
N HIS A 337 19.57 -7.37 -9.66
CA HIS A 337 19.78 -6.01 -9.12
C HIS A 337 18.90 -4.93 -9.76
N PRO A 338 18.68 -4.93 -11.09
CA PRO A 338 17.82 -3.93 -11.72
C PRO A 338 16.39 -3.91 -11.15
N TRP A 339 15.90 -5.05 -10.63
CA TRP A 339 14.56 -5.17 -10.08
C TRP A 339 14.44 -4.75 -8.61
N LEU A 340 15.55 -4.66 -7.87
CA LEU A 340 15.51 -4.43 -6.42
C LEU A 340 14.85 -3.09 -6.08
N LEU A 341 15.15 -2.03 -6.84
CA LEU A 341 14.57 -0.71 -6.64
C LEU A 341 13.09 -0.66 -7.02
N ILE A 342 12.69 -1.38 -8.08
CA ILE A 342 11.31 -1.39 -8.59
C ILE A 342 10.39 -2.22 -7.69
N LEU A 343 10.88 -3.36 -7.20
CA LEU A 343 10.13 -4.27 -6.32
C LEU A 343 10.07 -3.79 -4.87
N GLY A 344 11.03 -2.97 -4.45
CA GLY A 344 11.12 -2.43 -3.09
C GLY A 344 11.09 -3.55 -2.04
N GLN A 345 10.12 -3.48 -1.12
CA GLN A 345 9.95 -4.45 -0.03
C GLN A 345 9.72 -5.89 -0.50
N LYS A 346 9.12 -6.09 -1.68
CA LYS A 346 8.87 -7.44 -2.21
C LYS A 346 10.16 -8.18 -2.59
N SER A 347 11.27 -7.47 -2.73
CA SER A 347 12.57 -8.06 -3.02
C SER A 347 13.21 -8.77 -1.82
N GLU A 348 12.73 -8.55 -0.58
CA GLU A 348 13.33 -9.14 0.61
C GLU A 348 13.31 -10.67 0.60
N SER A 349 12.21 -11.26 0.13
CA SER A 349 12.07 -12.72 0.01
C SER A 349 13.01 -13.30 -1.05
N LEU A 350 13.21 -12.59 -2.16
CA LEU A 350 14.19 -12.94 -3.20
C LEU A 350 15.61 -12.85 -2.64
N CYS A 351 15.95 -11.75 -1.97
CA CYS A 351 17.24 -11.54 -1.33
C CYS A 351 17.55 -12.63 -0.30
N HIS A 352 16.56 -13.05 0.50
CA HIS A 352 16.71 -14.16 1.44
C HIS A 352 17.00 -15.49 0.73
N SER A 353 16.26 -15.80 -0.34
CA SER A 353 16.46 -17.02 -1.13
C SER A 353 17.84 -17.06 -1.79
N ILE A 354 18.31 -15.92 -2.30
CA ILE A 354 19.65 -15.76 -2.85
C ILE A 354 20.72 -15.91 -1.77
N CYS A 355 20.50 -15.33 -0.59
CA CYS A 355 21.39 -15.46 0.57
C CYS A 355 21.60 -16.93 0.95
N ILE A 356 20.53 -17.75 0.99
CA ILE A 356 20.63 -19.20 1.24
C ILE A 356 21.46 -19.89 0.15
N LYS A 357 21.23 -19.55 -1.12
CA LYS A 357 21.97 -20.14 -2.24
C LYS A 357 23.45 -19.78 -2.21
N LEU A 358 23.77 -18.52 -1.93
CA LEU A 358 25.15 -18.07 -1.77
C LEU A 358 25.79 -18.78 -0.58
N SER A 359 25.08 -18.89 0.55
CA SER A 359 25.55 -19.61 1.74
C SER A 359 25.95 -21.06 1.43
N ASN A 360 25.11 -21.81 0.70
CA ASN A 360 25.41 -23.19 0.29
C ASN A 360 26.64 -23.29 -0.63
N VAL A 361 26.87 -22.28 -1.47
CA VAL A 361 28.05 -22.23 -2.34
C VAL A 361 29.31 -21.92 -1.54
N LEU A 362 29.19 -21.13 -0.48
CA LEU A 362 30.31 -20.80 0.40
C LEU A 362 30.68 -21.96 1.32
N ASP A 363 29.73 -22.76 1.78
CA ASP A 363 29.95 -23.84 2.76
C ASP A 363 31.02 -24.86 2.32
N GLY A 364 31.08 -25.19 1.02
CA GLY A 364 32.05 -26.15 0.49
C GLY A 364 33.36 -25.58 -0.07
N ARG A 365 33.58 -24.26 -0.05
CA ARG A 365 34.73 -23.64 -0.75
C ARG A 365 35.84 -23.16 0.17
N HIS A 366 37.06 -23.21 -0.36
CA HIS A 366 38.27 -22.73 0.30
C HIS A 366 38.43 -21.20 0.15
N PRO A 367 38.97 -20.47 1.16
CA PRO A 367 39.10 -19.00 1.13
C PRO A 367 39.96 -18.41 0.00
N SER A 368 40.87 -19.20 -0.58
CA SER A 368 41.77 -18.75 -1.65
C SER A 368 41.07 -18.49 -3.00
N GLY A 369 39.80 -18.89 -3.15
CA GLY A 369 39.09 -18.80 -4.41
C GLY A 369 38.64 -17.38 -4.79
N ARG A 370 39.21 -16.81 -5.86
CA ARG A 370 38.74 -15.54 -6.48
C ARG A 370 37.24 -15.50 -6.77
N PHE A 371 36.64 -16.67 -7.02
CA PHE A 371 35.21 -16.88 -7.27
C PHE A 371 34.31 -16.31 -6.17
N ALA A 372 34.72 -16.38 -4.90
CA ALA A 372 33.89 -15.88 -3.81
C ALA A 372 33.81 -14.35 -3.84
N HIS A 373 34.91 -13.65 -4.18
CA HIS A 373 34.91 -12.20 -4.34
C HIS A 373 34.00 -11.75 -5.48
N THR A 374 34.14 -12.35 -6.67
CA THR A 374 33.36 -11.95 -7.85
C THR A 374 31.86 -12.13 -7.66
N ILE A 375 31.43 -13.17 -6.93
CA ILE A 375 30.01 -13.46 -6.72
C ILE A 375 29.43 -12.73 -5.52
N LEU A 376 30.19 -12.56 -4.43
CA LEU A 376 29.68 -11.94 -3.20
C LEU A 376 29.68 -10.42 -3.25
N LEU A 377 30.72 -9.81 -3.84
CA LEU A 377 30.91 -8.35 -3.77
C LEU A 377 29.71 -7.54 -4.26
N PRO A 378 29.02 -7.90 -5.36
CA PRO A 378 27.82 -7.18 -5.78
C PRO A 378 26.71 -7.14 -4.72
N TRP A 379 26.60 -8.18 -3.87
CA TRP A 379 25.55 -8.28 -2.87
C TRP A 379 25.83 -7.52 -1.58
N LYS A 380 27.06 -7.05 -1.38
CA LYS A 380 27.46 -6.30 -0.18
C LYS A 380 26.62 -5.04 0.03
N THR A 381 26.24 -4.35 -1.05
CA THR A 381 25.42 -3.13 -0.99
C THR A 381 23.92 -3.42 -0.92
N VAL A 382 23.50 -4.65 -1.22
CA VAL A 382 22.10 -5.07 -1.27
C VAL A 382 21.65 -5.59 0.09
N PHE A 383 22.49 -6.38 0.77
CA PHE A 383 22.17 -6.89 2.09
C PHE A 383 22.38 -5.84 3.19
N SER A 384 21.54 -5.90 4.22
CA SER A 384 21.75 -5.07 5.42
C SER A 384 23.09 -5.43 6.09
N SER A 385 23.72 -4.45 6.75
CA SER A 385 25.00 -4.65 7.42
C SER A 385 24.98 -5.84 8.40
N GLY A 386 23.90 -5.98 9.18
CA GLY A 386 23.71 -7.09 10.11
C GLY A 386 23.60 -8.46 9.42
N ASN A 387 22.82 -8.56 8.35
CA ASN A 387 22.68 -9.83 7.61
C ASN A 387 23.98 -10.21 6.90
N TRP A 388 24.70 -9.22 6.37
CA TRP A 388 26.00 -9.43 5.76
C TRP A 388 27.03 -9.93 6.77
N GLU A 389 27.09 -9.30 7.94
CA GLU A 389 27.97 -9.70 9.03
C GLU A 389 27.68 -11.13 9.50
N GLN A 390 26.41 -11.49 9.71
CA GLN A 390 26.03 -12.86 10.08
C GLN A 390 26.46 -13.89 9.03
N LEU A 391 26.32 -13.56 7.74
CA LEU A 391 26.76 -14.42 6.64
C LEU A 391 28.28 -14.62 6.66
N MET A 392 29.04 -13.54 6.84
CA MET A 392 30.51 -13.59 6.95
C MET A 392 30.94 -14.41 8.18
N CYS A 393 30.37 -14.14 9.35
CA CYS A 393 30.65 -14.85 10.60
C CYS A 393 30.37 -16.35 10.52
N ARG A 394 29.33 -16.76 9.78
CA ARG A 394 28.93 -18.16 9.71
C ARG A 394 29.75 -18.98 8.71
N TYR A 395 30.04 -18.43 7.53
CA TYR A 395 30.58 -19.23 6.42
C TYR A 395 32.03 -18.89 6.03
N ILE A 396 32.48 -17.66 6.27
CA ILE A 396 33.81 -17.19 5.84
C ILE A 396 34.78 -17.13 7.01
N VAL A 397 34.42 -16.44 8.09
CA VAL A 397 35.28 -16.21 9.27
C VAL A 397 35.85 -17.52 9.85
N PRO A 398 35.08 -18.63 10.01
CA PRO A 398 35.65 -19.87 10.54
C PRO A 398 36.73 -20.46 9.64
N LYS A 399 36.63 -20.27 8.32
CA LYS A 399 37.61 -20.77 7.35
C LYS A 399 38.87 -19.92 7.32
N LEU A 400 38.71 -18.60 7.44
CA LEU A 400 39.85 -17.69 7.61
C LEU A 400 40.59 -17.98 8.90
N GLN A 401 39.86 -18.28 9.98
CA GLN A 401 40.43 -18.72 11.24
C GLN A 401 41.26 -20.00 11.07
N VAL A 402 40.73 -21.04 10.41
CA VAL A 402 41.48 -22.28 10.14
C VAL A 402 42.74 -22.00 9.32
N ALA A 403 42.66 -21.18 8.27
CA ALA A 403 43.83 -20.80 7.48
C ALA A 403 44.93 -20.10 8.32
N LEU A 404 44.55 -19.19 9.24
CA LEU A 404 45.50 -18.57 10.17
C LEU A 404 46.02 -19.54 11.25
N GLN A 405 45.23 -20.53 11.64
CA GLN A 405 45.66 -21.59 12.56
C GLN A 405 46.63 -22.58 11.91
N GLU A 406 46.51 -22.82 10.61
CA GLU A 406 47.44 -23.65 9.84
C GLU A 406 48.70 -22.89 9.40
N LEU A 407 48.63 -21.56 9.34
CA LEU A 407 49.79 -20.70 9.04
C LEU A 407 50.97 -21.03 9.96
N GLN A 408 52.08 -21.42 9.33
CA GLN A 408 53.36 -21.64 9.98
C GLN A 408 54.24 -20.40 9.81
N ILE A 409 54.58 -19.77 10.94
CA ILE A 409 55.47 -18.61 10.97
C ILE A 409 56.86 -19.13 11.31
N ASN A 410 57.69 -19.30 10.28
CA ASN A 410 59.07 -19.77 10.41
C ASN A 410 60.03 -18.76 9.75
N PRO A 411 60.90 -18.10 10.51
CA PRO A 411 61.87 -17.15 9.96
C PRO A 411 62.84 -17.76 8.93
N ALA A 412 63.09 -19.08 8.98
CA ALA A 412 64.00 -19.76 8.07
C ALA A 412 63.33 -20.27 6.77
N ASP A 413 62.01 -20.48 6.77
CA ASP A 413 61.21 -20.94 5.62
C ASP A 413 59.80 -20.33 5.68
N GLN A 414 59.69 -19.07 5.27
CA GLN A 414 58.46 -18.30 5.44
C GLN A 414 57.47 -18.56 4.31
N LYS A 415 56.34 -19.19 4.65
CA LYS A 415 55.18 -19.32 3.76
C LYS A 415 54.16 -18.24 4.07
N ILE A 416 53.69 -17.54 3.05
CA ILE A 416 52.78 -16.38 3.18
C ILE A 416 51.42 -16.60 2.52
N ASP A 417 51.21 -17.75 1.87
CA ASP A 417 50.01 -18.02 1.07
C ASP A 417 48.73 -17.94 1.91
N GLU A 418 48.71 -18.59 3.07
CA GLU A 418 47.56 -18.59 3.98
C GLU A 418 47.24 -17.18 4.49
N PHE A 419 48.27 -16.38 4.74
CA PHE A 419 48.12 -14.98 5.14
C PHE A 419 47.56 -14.13 4.00
N CYS A 420 48.09 -14.28 2.78
CA CYS A 420 47.61 -13.59 1.59
C CYS A 420 46.16 -13.97 1.26
N TRP A 421 45.77 -15.24 1.45
CA TRP A 421 44.38 -15.68 1.28
C TRP A 421 43.45 -15.01 2.28
N VAL A 422 43.89 -14.72 3.50
CA VAL A 422 43.07 -14.02 4.49
C VAL A 422 42.96 -12.54 4.14
N MET A 423 44.07 -11.91 3.77
CA MET A 423 44.10 -10.49 3.43
C MET A 423 43.28 -10.14 2.18
N SER A 424 43.05 -11.09 1.27
CA SER A 424 42.15 -10.85 0.12
C SER A 424 40.70 -10.53 0.54
N TRP A 425 40.29 -10.90 1.76
CA TRP A 425 38.93 -10.70 2.29
C TRP A 425 38.69 -9.37 2.99
N ILE A 426 39.70 -8.50 3.08
CA ILE A 426 39.64 -7.23 3.81
C ILE A 426 38.46 -6.32 3.39
N PHE A 427 38.11 -6.30 2.10
CA PHE A 427 37.00 -5.48 1.60
C PHE A 427 35.63 -6.18 1.67
N VAL A 428 35.57 -7.47 2.00
CA VAL A 428 34.34 -8.26 2.02
C VAL A 428 33.88 -8.50 3.46
N VAL A 429 34.81 -8.87 4.34
CA VAL A 429 34.53 -9.11 5.76
C VAL A 429 34.53 -7.79 6.53
N PRO A 430 33.57 -7.55 7.45
CA PRO A 430 33.58 -6.37 8.32
C PRO A 430 34.92 -6.18 9.05
N MET A 431 35.37 -4.92 9.12
CA MET A 431 36.71 -4.56 9.61
C MET A 431 36.96 -5.06 11.04
N HIS A 432 35.97 -4.95 11.93
CA HIS A 432 36.11 -5.41 13.32
C HIS A 432 36.38 -6.91 13.43
N LEU A 433 35.81 -7.72 12.53
CA LEU A 433 36.06 -9.17 12.49
C LEU A 433 37.45 -9.48 11.92
N MET A 434 37.90 -8.73 10.92
CA MET A 434 39.26 -8.88 10.37
C MET A 434 40.34 -8.52 11.41
N VAL A 435 40.12 -7.46 12.18
CA VAL A 435 41.01 -7.07 13.28
C VAL A 435 41.07 -8.17 14.34
N ASP A 436 39.90 -8.65 14.80
CA ASP A 436 39.82 -9.71 15.82
C ASP A 436 40.48 -11.03 15.35
N LEU A 437 40.25 -11.44 14.10
CA LEU A 437 40.89 -12.62 13.50
C LEU A 437 42.42 -12.48 13.48
N THR A 438 42.91 -11.32 13.02
CA THR A 438 44.35 -11.09 12.87
C THR A 438 45.03 -10.98 14.23
N GLU A 439 44.43 -10.27 15.18
CA GLU A 439 44.93 -10.15 16.55
C GLU A 439 45.05 -11.50 17.24
N ARG A 440 43.99 -12.32 17.18
CA ARG A 440 43.94 -13.59 17.93
C ARG A 440 44.78 -14.71 17.32
N PHE A 441 44.79 -14.85 16.00
CA PHE A 441 45.37 -16.03 15.35
C PHE A 441 46.71 -15.78 14.67
N PHE A 442 46.94 -14.56 14.16
CA PHE A 442 48.21 -14.20 13.54
C PHE A 442 49.18 -13.59 14.56
N PHE A 443 48.82 -12.47 15.21
CA PHE A 443 49.75 -11.75 16.09
C PHE A 443 50.19 -12.57 17.30
N ALA A 444 49.32 -13.40 17.87
CA ALA A 444 49.69 -14.31 18.95
C ALA A 444 50.86 -15.23 18.58
N LYS A 445 50.82 -15.84 17.39
CA LYS A 445 51.92 -16.68 16.89
C LYS A 445 53.13 -15.87 16.49
N TRP A 446 52.90 -14.76 15.80
CA TRP A 446 53.96 -13.90 15.27
C TRP A 446 54.83 -13.32 16.38
N LEU A 447 54.21 -12.84 17.47
CA LEU A 447 54.91 -12.34 18.66
C LEU A 447 55.66 -13.46 19.40
N GLN A 448 55.09 -14.67 19.50
CA GLN A 448 55.77 -15.81 20.11
C GLN A 448 57.03 -16.23 19.34
N VAL A 449 56.97 -16.26 18.01
CA VAL A 449 58.13 -16.56 17.16
C VAL A 449 59.19 -15.47 17.31
N LEU A 450 58.77 -14.20 17.30
CA LEU A 450 59.66 -13.08 17.53
C LEU A 450 60.36 -13.16 18.89
N TYR A 451 59.61 -13.46 19.95
CA TYR A 451 60.18 -13.70 21.29
C TYR A 451 61.25 -14.79 21.26
N HIS A 452 60.93 -15.96 20.71
CA HIS A 452 61.84 -17.09 20.64
C HIS A 452 63.13 -16.76 19.87
N CYS A 453 63.05 -16.03 18.76
CA CYS A 453 64.21 -15.58 17.99
C CYS A 453 65.10 -14.62 18.77
N LEU A 454 64.50 -13.69 19.52
CA LEU A 454 65.23 -12.73 20.35
C LEU A 454 65.89 -13.41 21.57
N SER A 455 65.28 -14.47 22.12
CA SER A 455 65.80 -15.17 23.31
C SER A 455 66.89 -16.22 23.02
N THR A 456 66.98 -16.76 21.79
CA THR A 456 67.85 -17.93 21.51
C THR A 456 69.22 -17.54 20.92
N SER A 457 69.25 -16.74 19.85
CA SER A 457 70.47 -16.17 19.26
C SER A 457 70.10 -15.08 18.25
N PRO A 458 70.03 -13.79 18.65
CA PRO A 458 69.48 -12.74 17.80
C PRO A 458 70.45 -12.32 16.69
N ASP A 459 70.07 -12.55 15.43
CA ASP A 459 70.59 -11.77 14.30
C ASP A 459 69.63 -10.59 14.08
N PHE A 460 70.01 -9.43 14.61
CA PHE A 460 69.17 -8.23 14.58
C PHE A 460 68.86 -7.72 13.16
N GLU A 461 69.75 -7.95 12.19
CA GLU A 461 69.53 -7.51 10.81
C GLU A 461 68.47 -8.39 10.14
N GLN A 462 68.58 -9.71 10.30
CA GLN A 462 67.59 -10.65 9.78
C GLN A 462 66.21 -10.46 10.45
N ILE A 463 66.17 -10.25 11.77
CA ILE A 463 64.93 -10.04 12.52
C ILE A 463 64.25 -8.73 12.09
N HIS A 464 65.02 -7.65 11.87
CA HIS A 464 64.48 -6.37 11.38
C HIS A 464 63.91 -6.47 9.96
N ASN A 465 64.61 -7.17 9.07
CA ASN A 465 64.13 -7.40 7.71
C ASN A 465 62.87 -8.29 7.69
N TRP A 466 62.81 -9.30 8.55
CA TRP A 466 61.64 -10.15 8.73
C TRP A 466 60.43 -9.35 9.26
N TYR A 467 60.62 -8.46 10.23
CA TYR A 467 59.58 -7.55 10.72
C TYR A 467 59.05 -6.63 9.62
N LYS A 468 59.96 -5.99 8.87
CA LYS A 468 59.60 -5.11 7.76
C LYS A 468 58.83 -5.86 6.68
N GLY A 469 59.24 -7.09 6.37
CA GLY A 469 58.57 -7.97 5.42
C GLY A 469 57.11 -8.21 5.82
N TRP A 470 56.87 -8.68 7.04
CA TRP A 470 55.51 -8.91 7.54
C TRP A 470 54.67 -7.63 7.62
N LYS A 471 55.25 -6.54 8.12
CA LYS A 471 54.57 -5.23 8.15
C LYS A 471 54.15 -4.76 6.75
N GLY A 472 54.97 -5.02 5.74
CA GLY A 472 54.69 -4.69 4.34
C GLY A 472 53.56 -5.52 3.72
N LEU A 473 53.26 -6.70 4.27
CA LEU A 473 52.17 -7.56 3.81
C LEU A 473 50.80 -7.19 4.40
N ILE A 474 50.76 -6.43 5.50
CA ILE A 474 49.50 -5.97 6.11
C ILE A 474 48.94 -4.79 5.28
N PRO A 475 47.71 -4.89 4.76
CA PRO A 475 47.09 -3.80 4.01
C PRO A 475 46.91 -2.51 4.85
N GLN A 476 46.93 -1.36 4.18
CA GLN A 476 46.87 -0.05 4.85
C GLN A 476 45.59 0.15 5.66
N GLU A 477 44.48 -0.45 5.22
CA GLU A 477 43.18 -0.36 5.88
C GLU A 477 43.18 -1.05 7.25
N LEU A 478 43.97 -2.11 7.42
CA LEU A 478 44.19 -2.77 8.72
C LEU A 478 45.22 -2.02 9.56
N LEU A 479 46.29 -1.51 8.94
CA LEU A 479 47.32 -0.72 9.64
C LEU A 479 46.77 0.58 10.22
N ALA A 480 45.73 1.15 9.63
CA ALA A 480 45.03 2.32 10.16
C ALA A 480 44.28 2.05 11.47
N ASN A 481 44.09 0.78 11.86
CA ASN A 481 43.44 0.42 13.10
C ASN A 481 44.42 0.45 14.28
N GLU A 482 44.03 1.13 15.37
CA GLU A 482 44.87 1.31 16.56
C GLU A 482 45.28 -0.03 17.21
N ASN A 483 44.42 -1.04 17.22
CA ASN A 483 44.72 -2.33 17.84
C ASN A 483 45.81 -3.08 17.06
N ILE A 484 45.75 -3.07 15.72
CA ILE A 484 46.76 -3.69 14.87
C ILE A 484 48.10 -2.98 15.04
N TRP A 485 48.07 -1.65 15.09
CA TRP A 485 49.26 -0.84 15.32
C TRP A 485 49.88 -1.09 16.71
N ALA A 486 49.06 -1.24 17.75
CA ALA A 486 49.51 -1.59 19.09
C ALA A 486 50.24 -2.93 19.12
N GLN A 487 49.72 -3.96 18.44
CA GLN A 487 50.39 -5.27 18.34
C GLN A 487 51.75 -5.19 17.64
N LEU A 488 51.87 -4.39 16.58
CA LEU A 488 53.15 -4.14 15.91
C LEU A 488 54.16 -3.41 16.80
N ASN A 489 53.70 -2.50 17.66
CA ASN A 489 54.56 -1.81 18.61
C ASN A 489 55.02 -2.70 19.76
N ILE A 490 54.21 -3.67 20.20
CA ILE A 490 54.67 -4.67 21.16
C ILE A 490 55.90 -5.40 20.59
N GLY A 491 55.83 -5.83 19.32
CA GLY A 491 56.97 -6.45 18.64
C GLY A 491 58.19 -5.52 18.53
N LEU A 492 58.00 -4.24 18.20
CA LEU A 492 59.10 -3.26 18.15
C LEU A 492 59.73 -3.03 19.52
N ASN A 493 58.93 -2.93 20.58
CA ASN A 493 59.42 -2.77 21.94
C ASN A 493 60.23 -3.98 22.40
N MET A 494 59.81 -5.20 22.04
CA MET A 494 60.58 -6.42 22.31
C MET A 494 61.95 -6.41 21.60
N MET A 495 62.01 -5.94 20.35
CA MET A 495 63.28 -5.76 19.64
C MET A 495 64.17 -4.71 20.31
N SER A 496 63.61 -3.56 20.70
CA SER A 496 64.37 -2.51 21.39
C SER A 496 64.96 -3.02 22.71
N GLN A 497 64.16 -3.71 23.52
CA GLN A 497 64.60 -4.30 24.79
C GLN A 497 65.73 -5.32 24.59
N ALA A 498 65.63 -6.17 23.56
CA ALA A 498 66.65 -7.14 23.23
C ALA A 498 67.96 -6.49 22.75
N VAL A 499 67.89 -5.39 22.00
CA VAL A 499 69.07 -4.60 21.57
C VAL A 499 69.73 -3.90 22.77
N ASP A 500 68.92 -3.41 23.71
CA ASP A 500 69.40 -2.74 24.93
C ASP A 500 69.94 -3.73 25.99
N GLY A 501 69.92 -5.04 25.71
CA GLY A 501 70.40 -6.10 26.60
C GLY A 501 69.50 -6.36 27.82
N LEU A 502 68.25 -5.88 27.78
CA LEU A 502 67.25 -6.10 28.80
C LEU A 502 66.54 -7.45 28.57
N GLU A 503 66.09 -8.07 29.66
CA GLU A 503 65.28 -9.30 29.56
C GLU A 503 63.96 -8.99 28.83
N VAL A 504 63.73 -9.65 27.71
CA VAL A 504 62.51 -9.45 26.90
C VAL A 504 61.33 -9.96 27.71
N VAL A 505 60.40 -9.08 28.09
CA VAL A 505 59.20 -9.48 28.84
C VAL A 505 58.01 -9.56 27.89
N MET A 506 57.47 -10.76 27.71
CA MET A 506 56.19 -10.92 27.02
C MET A 506 55.06 -10.62 28.02
N MET A 507 54.37 -9.48 27.88
CA MET A 507 53.13 -9.24 28.62
C MET A 507 52.13 -10.34 28.27
N GLU A 508 51.63 -11.07 29.28
CA GLU A 508 50.74 -12.22 29.11
C GLU A 508 49.55 -11.88 28.21
N GLN A 509 49.61 -12.30 26.96
CA GLN A 509 48.43 -12.42 26.13
C GLN A 509 47.61 -13.59 26.68
N ARG A 510 46.34 -13.34 27.03
CA ARG A 510 45.41 -14.34 27.59
C ARG A 510 45.58 -15.69 26.86
N PRO A 511 45.92 -16.80 27.55
CA PRO A 511 46.28 -18.03 26.88
C PRO A 511 45.11 -18.58 26.05
N LEU A 512 45.40 -18.87 24.78
CA LEU A 512 44.52 -19.47 23.77
C LEU A 512 43.79 -20.73 24.30
N GLU A 513 44.44 -21.48 25.21
CA GLU A 513 43.92 -22.71 25.81
C GLU A 513 42.74 -22.48 26.76
N ALA A 514 42.69 -21.35 27.48
CA ALA A 514 41.59 -21.03 28.39
C ALA A 514 40.29 -20.70 27.62
N HIS A 515 40.42 -20.22 26.38
CA HIS A 515 39.28 -19.98 25.50
C HIS A 515 38.92 -21.23 24.67
N GLN A 516 39.89 -22.03 24.21
CA GLN A 516 39.61 -23.33 23.58
C GLN A 516 38.93 -24.31 24.54
N ARG A 517 39.30 -24.35 25.82
CA ARG A 517 38.56 -25.10 26.84
C ARG A 517 37.16 -24.53 27.09
N LYS A 518 36.97 -23.20 27.01
CA LYS A 518 35.64 -22.58 27.10
C LYS A 518 34.78 -22.78 25.84
N VAL A 519 35.37 -22.87 24.66
CA VAL A 519 34.69 -23.09 23.37
C VAL A 519 34.43 -24.58 23.14
N ALA A 520 35.32 -25.47 23.57
CA ALA A 520 35.08 -26.91 23.63
C ALA A 520 34.05 -27.26 24.71
N ALA A 521 34.13 -26.67 25.91
CA ALA A 521 33.08 -26.82 26.93
C ALA A 521 31.76 -26.18 26.51
N ALA A 522 31.75 -25.06 25.77
CA ALA A 522 30.54 -24.47 25.19
C ALA A 522 30.03 -25.24 23.95
N GLY A 523 30.89 -25.99 23.27
CA GLY A 523 30.57 -26.84 22.12
C GLY A 523 30.03 -28.22 22.52
N GLU A 524 30.55 -28.79 23.61
CA GLU A 524 30.06 -30.02 24.25
C GLU A 524 28.79 -29.75 25.06
N ALA A 525 28.70 -28.62 25.79
CA ALA A 525 27.44 -28.17 26.39
C ALA A 525 26.35 -27.86 25.34
N ARG A 526 26.72 -27.55 24.09
CA ARG A 526 25.78 -27.39 22.96
C ARG A 526 25.35 -28.71 22.31
N LYS A 527 26.04 -29.83 22.56
CA LYS A 527 25.67 -31.14 22.02
C LYS A 527 24.88 -32.03 22.99
N GLU A 528 24.88 -31.73 24.28
CA GLU A 528 24.02 -32.44 25.26
C GLU A 528 23.04 -31.55 26.04
N GLY A 529 22.95 -30.26 25.73
CA GLY A 529 22.05 -29.30 26.39
C GLY A 529 21.10 -28.57 25.45
N ALA A 530 20.38 -29.29 24.59
CA ALA A 530 19.23 -28.71 23.86
C ALA A 530 18.00 -28.56 24.77
N ALA A 531 18.15 -27.87 25.90
CA ALA A 531 17.03 -27.24 26.58
C ALA A 531 17.01 -25.77 26.13
N LYS A 532 16.07 -25.45 25.23
CA LYS A 532 15.74 -24.08 24.82
C LYS A 532 15.56 -23.25 26.09
N SER A 533 16.41 -22.26 26.35
CA SER A 533 16.11 -21.23 27.34
C SER A 533 14.82 -20.54 26.88
N THR A 534 13.72 -20.81 27.57
CA THR A 534 12.41 -20.32 27.14
C THR A 534 12.37 -18.80 27.31
N LEU A 535 11.67 -18.06 26.44
CA LEU A 535 11.52 -16.60 26.55
C LEU A 535 11.05 -16.17 27.96
N LYS A 536 10.34 -17.07 28.66
CA LYS A 536 9.95 -16.93 30.07
C LYS A 536 11.15 -16.83 31.03
N GLU A 537 12.18 -17.65 30.85
CA GLU A 537 13.42 -17.60 31.65
C GLU A 537 14.21 -16.31 31.41
N VAL A 538 14.20 -15.79 30.17
CA VAL A 538 14.82 -14.51 29.85
C VAL A 538 14.11 -13.34 30.55
N ILE A 539 12.77 -13.35 30.57
CA ILE A 539 11.98 -12.33 31.28
C ILE A 539 12.19 -12.43 32.79
N GLU A 540 12.30 -13.65 33.32
CA GLU A 540 12.55 -13.90 34.74
C GLU A 540 13.93 -13.42 35.17
N ALA A 541 14.98 -13.73 34.41
CA ALA A 541 16.34 -13.22 34.64
C ALA A 541 16.39 -11.68 34.55
N TYR A 542 15.67 -11.09 33.59
CA TYR A 542 15.57 -9.64 33.43
C TYR A 542 14.81 -8.98 34.60
N ALA A 543 13.77 -9.61 35.13
CA ALA A 543 13.08 -9.15 36.34
C ALA A 543 14.02 -9.18 37.54
N GLN A 544 14.74 -10.29 37.75
CA GLN A 544 15.70 -10.45 38.86
C GLN A 544 16.84 -9.44 38.80
N GLN A 545 17.38 -9.15 37.62
CA GLN A 545 18.44 -8.16 37.43
C GLN A 545 18.01 -6.73 37.81
N ASN A 546 16.70 -6.42 37.71
CA ASN A 546 16.13 -5.13 38.07
C ASN A 546 15.42 -5.16 39.43
N GLU A 547 15.66 -6.20 40.25
CA GLU A 547 15.04 -6.40 41.58
C GLU A 547 13.50 -6.51 41.57
N LEU A 548 12.92 -6.96 40.45
CA LEU A 548 11.47 -7.12 40.25
C LEU A 548 11.03 -8.59 40.36
N LEU A 549 9.79 -8.81 40.79
CA LEU A 549 9.22 -10.14 40.95
C LEU A 549 8.51 -10.62 39.67
N PHE A 550 8.94 -11.75 39.13
CA PHE A 550 8.20 -12.47 38.08
C PHE A 550 7.46 -13.67 38.68
N LYS A 551 6.12 -13.63 38.74
CA LYS A 551 5.32 -14.71 39.37
C LYS A 551 4.08 -15.06 38.55
N PRO A 552 3.74 -16.35 38.37
CA PRO A 552 2.49 -16.73 37.71
C PRO A 552 1.29 -16.27 38.54
N LYS A 553 0.21 -15.81 37.87
CA LYS A 553 -1.09 -15.53 38.51
C LYS A 553 -2.00 -16.75 38.30
N PRO A 554 -2.03 -17.71 39.25
CA PRO A 554 -2.78 -18.95 39.07
C PRO A 554 -4.27 -18.68 38.82
N GLY A 555 -4.87 -19.41 37.88
CA GLY A 555 -6.28 -19.28 37.49
C GLY A 555 -6.58 -18.19 36.46
N ARG A 556 -5.60 -17.43 35.97
CA ARG A 556 -5.78 -16.42 34.91
C ARG A 556 -5.06 -16.83 33.62
N MET A 557 -5.83 -17.03 32.56
CA MET A 557 -5.34 -17.32 31.21
C MET A 557 -5.89 -16.33 30.20
N HIS A 558 -5.12 -16.04 29.16
CA HIS A 558 -5.54 -15.26 28.00
C HIS A 558 -5.10 -15.98 26.74
N ASN A 559 -6.03 -16.29 25.84
CA ASN A 559 -5.78 -17.07 24.61
C ASN A 559 -5.02 -18.41 24.86
N GLY A 560 -5.36 -19.12 25.95
CA GLY A 560 -4.69 -20.37 26.33
C GLY A 560 -3.27 -20.21 26.91
N GLN A 561 -2.78 -18.98 27.05
CA GLN A 561 -1.47 -18.67 27.62
C GLN A 561 -1.61 -18.18 29.07
N GLN A 562 -0.67 -18.60 29.93
CA GLN A 562 -0.67 -18.25 31.35
C GLN A 562 -0.30 -16.78 31.57
N ILE A 563 -1.11 -16.06 32.33
CA ILE A 563 -0.78 -14.69 32.73
C ILE A 563 0.20 -14.72 33.90
N ASN A 564 1.33 -14.03 33.74
CA ASN A 564 2.35 -13.80 34.75
C ASN A 564 2.32 -12.33 35.20
N GLY A 565 2.64 -12.08 36.46
CA GLY A 565 2.94 -10.74 36.96
C GLY A 565 4.41 -10.44 36.76
N PHE A 566 4.71 -9.35 36.06
CA PHE A 566 5.99 -8.66 36.14
C PHE A 566 5.78 -7.52 37.15
N ASP A 567 5.97 -7.88 38.41
CA ASP A 567 5.55 -7.13 39.58
C ASP A 567 4.08 -6.64 39.46
N ASN A 568 3.85 -5.33 39.38
CA ASN A 568 2.51 -4.75 39.24
C ASN A 568 1.86 -4.91 37.84
N ILE A 569 2.63 -5.28 36.81
CA ILE A 569 2.12 -5.40 35.43
C ILE A 569 1.70 -6.85 35.16
N SER A 570 0.52 -7.04 34.58
CA SER A 570 0.10 -8.35 34.10
C SER A 570 0.55 -8.56 32.66
N ILE A 571 1.27 -9.65 32.42
CA ILE A 571 1.90 -9.98 31.14
C ILE A 571 1.58 -11.41 30.73
N TYR A 572 1.56 -11.72 29.44
CA TYR A 572 1.59 -13.10 28.96
C TYR A 572 2.65 -13.23 27.86
N VAL A 573 3.16 -14.44 27.69
CA VAL A 573 4.27 -14.73 26.78
C VAL A 573 3.77 -15.62 25.67
N ASP A 574 3.86 -15.13 24.44
CA ASP A 574 3.55 -15.92 23.26
C ASP A 574 4.81 -16.66 22.79
N SER A 575 4.93 -17.90 23.24
CA SER A 575 6.06 -18.78 22.95
C SER A 575 6.21 -19.11 21.46
N LEU A 576 5.13 -19.05 20.67
CA LEU A 576 5.15 -19.38 19.24
C LEU A 576 5.77 -18.26 18.41
N ASN A 577 5.38 -17.01 18.71
CA ASN A 577 5.86 -15.83 18.00
C ASN A 577 7.03 -15.12 18.70
N GLN A 578 7.48 -15.62 19.87
CA GLN A 578 8.53 -15.03 20.70
C GLN A 578 8.23 -13.57 21.10
N MET A 579 6.97 -13.28 21.45
CA MET A 579 6.48 -11.94 21.79
C MET A 579 5.96 -11.87 23.23
N VAL A 580 6.12 -10.71 23.87
CA VAL A 580 5.58 -10.42 25.21
C VAL A 580 4.47 -9.40 25.11
N TYR A 581 3.35 -9.65 25.78
CA TYR A 581 2.21 -8.74 25.82
C TYR A 581 1.95 -8.26 27.24
N ALA A 582 1.73 -6.97 27.41
CA ALA A 582 1.37 -6.36 28.69
C ALA A 582 -0.05 -5.79 28.67
N LYS A 583 -0.74 -5.86 29.81
CA LYS A 583 -2.11 -5.36 29.98
C LYS A 583 -2.13 -3.85 30.22
N LYS A 584 -2.88 -3.11 29.39
CA LYS A 584 -3.25 -1.68 29.54
C LYS A 584 -4.78 -1.53 29.65
N GLU A 585 -5.24 -0.29 29.88
CA GLU A 585 -6.67 0.08 30.02
C GLU A 585 -7.53 -0.34 28.81
N GLU A 586 -6.98 -0.25 27.59
CA GLU A 586 -7.70 -0.59 26.34
C GLU A 586 -7.41 -2.00 25.80
N GLY A 587 -6.61 -2.83 26.49
CA GLY A 587 -6.33 -4.21 26.08
C GLY A 587 -4.88 -4.68 26.27
N TRP A 588 -4.50 -5.74 25.54
CA TRP A 588 -3.15 -6.32 25.58
C TRP A 588 -2.30 -5.78 24.42
N ILE A 589 -1.17 -5.16 24.75
CA ILE A 589 -0.26 -4.58 23.76
C ILE A 589 1.07 -5.34 23.72
N PRO A 590 1.67 -5.57 22.54
CA PRO A 590 3.00 -6.14 22.44
C PRO A 590 4.04 -5.14 22.98
N VAL A 591 4.96 -5.62 23.80
CA VAL A 591 5.95 -4.79 24.49
C VAL A 591 7.33 -5.46 24.51
N THR A 592 8.38 -4.65 24.49
CA THR A 592 9.75 -5.10 24.75
C THR A 592 10.06 -5.03 26.26
N LEU A 593 11.14 -5.70 26.69
CA LEU A 593 11.58 -5.71 28.09
C LEU A 593 11.85 -4.29 28.63
N ASP A 594 12.41 -3.39 27.82
CA ASP A 594 12.66 -2.00 28.20
C ASP A 594 11.35 -1.22 28.43
N ILE A 595 10.33 -1.48 27.60
CA ILE A 595 9.01 -0.84 27.71
C ILE A 595 8.29 -1.37 28.95
N LEU A 596 8.46 -2.66 29.26
CA LEU A 596 7.94 -3.31 30.47
C LEU A 596 8.42 -2.61 31.74
N LEU A 597 9.73 -2.33 31.82
CA LEU A 597 10.36 -1.64 32.94
C LEU A 597 9.85 -0.20 33.08
N LYS A 598 9.74 0.52 31.95
CA LYS A 598 9.17 1.88 31.92
C LYS A 598 7.71 1.91 32.37
N MET A 599 6.92 0.93 31.95
CA MET A 599 5.53 0.81 32.40
C MET A 599 5.45 0.57 33.92
N HIS A 600 6.39 -0.18 34.50
CA HIS A 600 6.41 -0.44 35.93
C HIS A 600 6.72 0.85 36.70
N ASN A 601 7.76 1.57 36.29
CA ASN A 601 8.13 2.85 36.90
C ASN A 601 7.00 3.90 36.81
N ASN A 602 6.29 3.94 35.68
CA ASN A 602 5.13 4.83 35.50
C ASN A 602 3.91 4.43 36.33
N SER A 603 3.75 3.14 36.65
CA SER A 603 2.67 2.66 37.52
C SER A 603 2.88 3.07 38.98
N LEU A 604 4.15 3.17 39.42
CA LEU A 604 4.52 3.68 40.74
C LEU A 604 4.29 5.20 40.85
N ALA A 605 4.52 5.95 39.76
CA ALA A 605 4.34 7.41 39.73
C ALA A 605 2.87 7.87 39.75
N ARG A 606 1.90 7.00 39.42
CA ARG A 606 0.45 7.30 39.51
C ARG A 606 -0.15 6.97 40.89
N GLY A 607 0.63 6.37 41.79
CA GLY A 607 0.21 5.93 43.13
C GLY A 607 0.56 6.91 44.26
N TYR A 608 1.04 8.11 43.94
CA TYR A 608 1.34 9.20 44.89
C TYR A 608 0.44 10.41 44.68
#